data_AF-A0A1G7MAU7-F1
#
_entry.id   AF-A0A1G7MAU7-F1
#
_cell.length_a   1.000
_cell.length_b   1.000
_cell.length_c   1.000
_cell.angle_alpha   90.00
_cell.angle_beta   90.00
_cell.angle_gamma   90.00
#
_symmetry.space_group_name_H-M   'P 1'
#
loop_
_entity.id
_entity.type
_entity.pdbx_description
1 polymer ?
#
loop_
_entity_poly.entity_id
_entity_poly.type
_entity_poly.pdbx_seq_one_letter_code
_entity_poly.pdbx_strand_id
1 'polypeptide(L)'
;MKTGEPKQRLSEKLNADMERIRAENAASIDTQLQNFRTDLTVIAENALATIKTDTEGYLLRVRKHLMRQSANAARPEWKALMWPMLVACCLMICTGISTWSVMTWLTPNLNTMGLRVIERPEAVYLIPRSGRAALTRCSLAGEPVDCLTIPKE
;
A
#
# COMPACT_ATOMS: atom_id res chain seq x y z
N MET A 1 -90.54 39.67 51.04
CA MET A 1 -89.52 38.96 50.24
C MET A 1 -88.62 40.01 49.60
N LYS A 2 -87.36 40.08 50.01
CA LYS A 2 -86.42 41.09 49.50
C LYS A 2 -85.96 40.68 48.10
N THR A 3 -86.33 41.47 47.11
CA THR A 3 -85.80 41.44 45.74
C THR A 3 -84.34 41.89 45.77
N GLY A 4 -83.42 40.95 45.91
CA GLY A 4 -81.99 41.18 45.67
C GLY A 4 -81.75 41.45 44.19
N GLU A 5 -80.94 42.46 43.88
CA GLU A 5 -80.78 43.01 42.54
C GLU A 5 -80.28 41.97 41.50
N PRO A 6 -80.82 41.99 40.27
CA PRO A 6 -80.47 41.01 39.22
C PRO A 6 -78.98 41.03 38.82
N LYS A 7 -78.24 42.10 39.13
CA LYS A 7 -76.81 42.24 38.82
C LYS A 7 -75.91 41.29 39.62
N GLN A 8 -76.25 40.97 40.88
CA GLN A 8 -75.43 40.09 41.73
C GLN A 8 -75.44 38.63 41.24
N ARG A 9 -76.60 38.14 40.79
CA ARG A 9 -76.70 36.78 40.22
C ARG A 9 -75.99 36.65 38.86
N LEU A 10 -75.92 37.73 38.10
CA LEU A 10 -75.21 37.75 36.83
C LEU A 10 -73.68 37.73 37.03
N SER A 11 -73.17 38.53 37.98
CA SER A 11 -71.73 38.55 38.30
C SER A 11 -71.23 37.22 38.85
N GLU A 12 -72.03 36.56 39.69
CA GLU A 12 -71.69 35.24 40.25
C GLU A 12 -71.67 34.16 39.16
N LYS A 13 -72.66 34.17 38.25
CA LYS A 13 -72.69 33.27 37.10
C LYS A 13 -71.52 33.51 36.13
N LEU A 14 -71.16 34.76 35.88
CA LEU A 14 -70.04 35.12 35.01
C LEU A 14 -68.70 34.67 35.60
N ASN A 15 -68.53 34.81 36.92
CA ASN A 15 -67.33 34.35 37.60
C ASN A 15 -67.19 32.82 37.53
N ALA A 16 -68.30 32.09 37.73
CA ALA A 16 -68.33 30.63 37.60
C ALA A 16 -68.00 30.16 36.16
N ASP A 17 -68.52 30.83 35.13
CA ASP A 17 -68.18 30.53 33.74
C ASP A 17 -66.70 30.83 33.45
N MET A 18 -66.15 31.90 34.01
CA MET A 18 -64.75 32.26 33.83
C MET A 18 -63.81 31.26 34.51
N GLU A 19 -64.17 30.74 35.68
CA GLU A 19 -63.46 29.64 36.35
C GLU A 19 -63.57 28.32 35.58
N ARG A 20 -64.73 28.04 34.99
CA ARG A 20 -64.92 26.88 34.14
C ARG A 20 -64.04 26.94 32.88
N ILE A 21 -63.99 28.08 32.20
CA ILE A 21 -63.13 28.29 31.03
C ILE A 21 -61.66 28.16 31.41
N ARG A 22 -61.26 28.69 32.58
CA ARG A 22 -59.89 28.51 33.08
C ARG A 22 -59.54 27.05 33.35
N ALA A 23 -60.46 26.29 33.94
CA ALA A 23 -60.27 24.87 34.20
C ALA A 23 -60.21 24.05 32.90
N GLU A 24 -61.09 24.32 31.94
CA GLU A 24 -61.09 23.67 30.62
C GLU A 24 -59.81 23.98 29.83
N ASN A 25 -59.35 25.24 29.84
CA ASN A 25 -58.07 25.62 29.22
C ASN A 25 -56.87 24.96 29.93
N ALA A 26 -56.86 24.92 31.27
CA ALA A 26 -55.79 24.26 32.02
C ALA A 26 -55.72 22.76 31.70
N ALA A 27 -56.87 22.08 31.62
CA ALA A 27 -56.94 20.66 31.23
C ALA A 27 -56.51 20.45 29.76
N SER A 28 -56.86 21.36 28.85
CA SER A 28 -56.41 21.31 27.46
C SER A 28 -54.90 21.49 27.34
N ILE A 29 -54.30 22.40 28.11
CA ILE A 29 -52.85 22.61 28.13
C ILE A 29 -52.14 21.40 28.74
N ASP A 30 -52.67 20.82 29.82
CA ASP A 30 -52.07 19.65 30.46
C ASP A 30 -52.07 18.43 29.52
N THR A 31 -53.18 18.18 28.84
CA THR A 31 -53.27 17.10 27.82
C THR A 31 -52.32 17.33 26.65
N GLN A 32 -52.16 18.57 26.18
CA GLN A 32 -51.17 18.90 25.16
C GLN A 32 -49.73 18.66 25.64
N LEU A 33 -49.40 19.06 26.87
CA LEU A 33 -48.07 18.83 27.47
C LEU A 33 -47.77 17.35 27.65
N GLN A 34 -48.75 16.55 28.06
CA GLN A 34 -48.60 15.10 28.15
C GLN A 34 -48.35 14.48 26.78
N ASN A 35 -49.10 14.87 25.76
CA ASN A 35 -48.87 14.40 24.38
C ASN A 35 -47.48 14.79 23.88
N PHE A 36 -47.07 16.05 24.07
CA PHE A 36 -45.72 16.51 23.71
C PHE A 36 -44.62 15.73 24.43
N ARG A 37 -44.80 15.44 25.71
CA ARG A 37 -43.85 14.64 26.48
C ARG A 37 -43.74 13.23 25.92
N THR A 38 -44.88 12.63 25.57
CA THR A 38 -44.95 11.28 25.01
C THR A 38 -44.26 11.23 23.64
N ASP A 39 -44.53 12.20 22.77
CA ASP A 39 -43.88 12.33 21.46
C ASP A 39 -42.37 12.50 21.61
N LEU A 40 -41.91 13.37 22.52
CA LEU A 40 -40.48 13.55 22.79
C LEU A 40 -39.81 12.28 23.29
N THR A 41 -40.47 11.51 24.15
CA THR A 41 -39.92 10.22 24.61
C THR A 41 -39.80 9.22 23.46
N VAL A 42 -40.81 9.13 22.59
CA VAL A 42 -40.78 8.23 21.43
C VAL A 42 -39.69 8.64 20.44
N ILE A 43 -39.54 9.95 20.17
CA ILE A 43 -38.48 10.47 19.30
C ILE A 43 -37.10 10.15 19.89
N ALA A 44 -36.91 10.36 21.19
CA ALA A 44 -35.64 10.08 21.85
C ALA A 44 -35.28 8.59 21.81
N GLU A 45 -36.25 7.70 22.07
CA GLU A 45 -36.06 6.25 21.98
C GLU A 45 -35.71 5.81 20.55
N ASN A 46 -36.43 6.32 19.54
CA ASN A 46 -36.13 6.03 18.14
C ASN A 46 -34.76 6.54 17.71
N ALA A 47 -34.38 7.75 18.13
CA ALA A 47 -33.06 8.30 17.84
C ALA A 47 -31.96 7.43 18.46
N LEU A 48 -32.13 7.00 19.72
CA LEU A 48 -31.19 6.13 20.41
C LEU A 48 -31.09 4.77 19.72
N ALA A 49 -32.20 4.16 19.32
CA ALA A 49 -32.22 2.90 18.58
C ALA A 49 -31.52 3.02 17.21
N THR A 50 -31.72 4.14 16.51
CA THR A 50 -31.08 4.43 15.22
C THR A 50 -29.58 4.60 15.37
N ILE A 51 -29.13 5.36 16.36
CA ILE A 51 -27.70 5.53 16.65
C ILE A 51 -27.06 4.19 17.00
N LYS A 52 -27.73 3.37 17.82
CA LYS A 52 -27.24 2.04 18.19
C LYS A 52 -27.11 1.11 16.98
N THR A 53 -28.13 1.05 16.14
CA THR A 53 -28.11 0.20 14.95
C THR A 53 -27.06 0.66 13.93
N ASP A 54 -26.88 1.97 13.73
CA ASP A 54 -25.87 2.46 12.79
C ASP A 54 -24.44 2.30 13.33
N THR A 55 -24.22 2.46 14.64
CA THR A 55 -22.91 2.19 15.26
C THR A 55 -22.53 0.71 15.19
N GLU A 56 -23.47 -0.21 15.47
CA GLU A 56 -23.26 -1.65 15.29
C GLU A 56 -22.99 -2.00 13.81
N GLY A 57 -23.75 -1.41 12.89
CA GLY A 57 -23.55 -1.59 11.45
C GLY A 57 -22.20 -1.04 10.95
N TYR A 58 -21.79 0.12 11.45
CA TYR A 58 -20.48 0.71 11.16
C TYR A 58 -19.34 -0.18 11.67
N LEU A 59 -19.41 -0.67 12.90
CA LEU A 59 -18.39 -1.58 13.46
C LEU A 59 -18.25 -2.86 12.63
N LEU A 60 -19.36 -3.45 12.18
CA LEU A 60 -19.34 -4.62 11.29
C LEU A 60 -18.71 -4.29 9.93
N ARG A 61 -19.05 -3.14 9.33
CA ARG A 61 -18.48 -2.67 8.07
C ARG A 61 -16.97 -2.43 8.19
N VAL A 62 -16.53 -1.74 9.24
CA VAL A 62 -15.11 -1.48 9.51
C VAL A 62 -14.36 -2.78 9.74
N ARG A 63 -14.88 -3.69 10.56
CA ARG A 63 -14.26 -5.01 10.79
C ARG A 63 -14.10 -5.78 9.48
N LYS A 64 -15.13 -5.80 8.63
CA LYS A 64 -15.08 -6.47 7.32
C LYS A 64 -14.06 -5.81 6.39
N HIS A 65 -13.93 -4.48 6.43
CA HIS A 65 -12.96 -3.75 5.63
C HIS A 65 -11.53 -4.01 6.10
N LEU A 66 -11.28 -3.96 7.41
CA LEU A 66 -9.99 -4.27 8.02
C LEU A 66 -9.56 -5.72 7.75
N MET A 67 -10.48 -6.69 7.86
CA MET A 67 -10.18 -8.09 7.54
C MET A 67 -9.88 -8.32 6.05
N ARG A 68 -10.52 -7.56 5.14
CA ARG A 68 -10.18 -7.61 3.71
C ARG A 68 -8.83 -6.96 3.44
N GLN A 69 -8.53 -5.85 4.10
CA GLN A 69 -7.25 -5.16 3.95
C GLN A 69 -6.10 -6.01 4.50
N SER A 70 -6.28 -6.68 5.65
CA SER A 70 -5.30 -7.62 6.18
C SER A 70 -5.13 -8.86 5.30
N ALA A 71 -6.23 -9.42 4.75
CA ALA A 71 -6.15 -10.52 3.80
C ALA A 71 -5.45 -10.14 2.49
N ASN A 72 -5.63 -8.88 2.04
CA ASN A 72 -4.93 -8.35 0.87
C ASN A 72 -3.46 -8.02 1.17
N ALA A 73 -3.13 -7.50 2.35
CA ALA A 73 -1.76 -7.29 2.81
C ALA A 73 -1.01 -8.61 3.05
N ALA A 74 -1.74 -9.67 3.41
CA ALA A 74 -1.21 -11.02 3.56
C ALA A 74 -1.07 -11.76 2.23
N ARG A 75 -1.46 -11.19 1.08
CA ARG A 75 -1.02 -11.73 -0.22
C ARG A 75 0.46 -11.45 -0.35
N PRO A 76 1.32 -12.48 -0.36
CA PRO A 76 2.74 -12.27 -0.50
C PRO A 76 3.00 -11.87 -1.95
N GLU A 77 3.10 -10.56 -2.21
CA GLU A 77 3.55 -10.02 -3.51
C GLU A 77 4.92 -10.59 -3.92
N TRP A 78 5.68 -11.11 -2.95
CA TRP A 78 6.88 -11.91 -3.13
C TRP A 78 6.69 -13.09 -4.10
N LYS A 79 5.49 -13.69 -4.21
CA LYS A 79 5.25 -14.78 -5.18
C LYS A 79 5.34 -14.33 -6.64
N ALA A 80 5.04 -13.07 -6.93
CA ALA A 80 5.20 -12.52 -8.28
C ALA A 80 6.69 -12.28 -8.63
N LEU A 81 7.51 -11.98 -7.63
CA LEU A 81 8.94 -11.69 -7.81
C LEU A 81 9.84 -12.94 -7.78
N MET A 82 9.36 -14.04 -7.19
CA MET A 82 10.12 -15.30 -7.06
C MET A 82 10.50 -15.92 -8.41
N TRP A 83 9.58 -15.96 -9.37
CA TRP A 83 9.83 -16.59 -10.68
C TRP A 83 10.86 -15.81 -11.52
N PRO A 84 10.74 -14.48 -11.67
CA PRO A 84 11.77 -13.68 -12.34
C PRO A 84 13.15 -13.79 -11.68
N MET A 85 13.22 -13.79 -10.34
CA MET A 85 14.49 -13.95 -9.61
C MET A 85 15.15 -15.31 -9.85
N LEU A 86 14.37 -16.39 -9.86
CA LEU A 86 14.88 -17.74 -10.15
C LEU A 86 15.44 -17.83 -11.57
N VAL A 87 14.72 -17.29 -12.56
CA VAL A 87 15.16 -17.29 -13.97
C VAL A 87 16.45 -16.47 -14.14
N ALA A 88 16.52 -15.28 -13.53
CA ALA A 88 17.73 -14.45 -13.57
C ALA A 88 18.94 -15.15 -12.94
N CYS A 89 18.75 -15.83 -11.80
CA CYS A 89 19.80 -16.58 -11.13
C CYS A 89 20.32 -17.75 -12.01
N CYS A 90 19.41 -18.50 -12.64
CA CYS A 90 19.80 -19.58 -13.56
C CYS A 90 20.60 -19.07 -14.76
N LEU A 91 20.21 -17.95 -15.36
CA LEU A 91 20.93 -17.36 -16.50
C LEU A 91 22.35 -16.90 -16.11
N MET A 92 22.52 -16.30 -14.93
CA MET A 92 23.83 -15.90 -14.41
C MET A 92 24.76 -17.09 -14.16
N ILE A 93 24.22 -18.19 -13.64
CA ILE A 93 24.99 -19.42 -13.40
C ILE A 93 25.41 -20.06 -14.73
N CYS A 94 24.50 -20.17 -15.69
CA CYS A 94 24.81 -20.76 -17.01
C CYS A 94 25.88 -19.97 -17.77
N THR A 95 25.80 -18.64 -17.76
CA THR A 95 26.80 -17.79 -18.42
C THR A 95 28.18 -17.90 -17.74
N GLY A 96 28.24 -17.85 -16.42
CA GLY A 96 29.51 -17.98 -15.67
C GLY A 96 30.19 -19.33 -15.84
N ILE A 97 29.42 -20.43 -15.90
CA ILE A 97 29.99 -21.77 -16.14
C ILE A 97 30.52 -21.88 -17.56
N SER A 98 29.78 -21.37 -18.56
CA SER A 98 30.17 -21.48 -19.97
C SER A 98 31.49 -20.77 -20.30
N THR A 99 31.72 -19.58 -19.73
CA THR A 99 32.95 -18.81 -19.99
C THR A 99 34.18 -19.45 -19.35
N TRP A 100 34.04 -19.99 -18.14
CA TRP A 100 35.12 -20.69 -17.45
C TRP A 100 35.50 -22.00 -18.15
N SER A 101 34.51 -22.79 -18.56
CA SER A 101 34.76 -24.06 -19.28
C SER A 101 35.44 -23.83 -20.64
N VAL A 102 35.07 -22.79 -21.37
CA VAL A 102 35.71 -22.46 -22.66
C VAL A 102 37.15 -21.98 -22.46
N MET A 103 37.40 -21.11 -21.48
CA MET A 103 38.76 -20.61 -21.20
C MET A 103 39.71 -21.73 -20.75
N THR A 104 39.23 -22.61 -19.87
CA THR A 104 40.01 -23.76 -19.39
C THR A 104 40.28 -24.79 -20.47
N TRP A 105 39.41 -24.96 -21.46
CA TRP A 105 39.65 -25.82 -22.62
C TRP A 105 40.57 -25.21 -23.67
N LEU A 106 40.47 -23.90 -23.93
CA LEU A 106 41.30 -23.19 -24.92
C LEU A 106 42.77 -23.07 -24.48
N THR A 107 43.03 -22.75 -23.22
CA THR A 107 44.38 -22.47 -22.70
C THR A 107 45.40 -23.61 -22.96
N PRO A 108 45.10 -24.89 -22.68
CA PRO A 108 46.03 -25.98 -22.97
C PRO A 108 46.12 -26.32 -24.46
N ASN A 109 45.06 -26.13 -25.24
CA ASN A 109 45.05 -26.40 -26.70
C ASN A 109 45.80 -25.33 -27.50
N LEU A 110 45.87 -24.09 -27.03
CA LEU A 110 46.71 -23.06 -27.67
C LEU A 110 48.20 -23.45 -27.64
N ASN A 111 48.64 -24.12 -26.57
CA ASN A 111 50.00 -24.64 -26.47
C ASN A 111 50.28 -25.80 -27.46
N THR A 112 49.26 -26.61 -27.80
CA THR A 112 49.39 -27.69 -28.78
C THR A 112 49.31 -27.19 -30.23
N MET A 113 48.62 -26.08 -30.47
CA MET A 113 48.57 -25.37 -31.76
C MET A 113 49.86 -24.58 -32.07
N GLY A 114 50.89 -24.71 -31.23
CA GLY A 114 52.16 -24.03 -31.43
C GLY A 114 52.06 -22.52 -31.25
N LEU A 115 51.17 -22.04 -30.38
CA LEU A 115 51.10 -20.65 -29.93
C LEU A 115 51.56 -20.57 -28.47
N ARG A 116 52.18 -19.46 -28.08
CA ARG A 116 52.51 -19.14 -26.69
C ARG A 116 51.77 -17.88 -26.27
N VAL A 117 51.27 -17.89 -25.04
CA VAL A 117 50.60 -16.75 -24.41
C VAL A 117 51.64 -15.95 -23.64
N ILE A 118 51.70 -14.63 -23.88
CA ILE A 118 52.50 -13.70 -23.07
C ILE A 118 51.53 -12.74 -22.38
N GLU A 119 51.43 -12.86 -21.06
CA GLU A 119 50.63 -11.97 -20.24
C GLU A 119 51.45 -10.73 -19.85
N ARG A 120 50.98 -9.55 -20.27
CA ARG A 120 51.46 -8.23 -19.83
C ARG A 120 50.34 -7.57 -19.02
N PRO A 121 50.66 -6.62 -18.12
CA PRO A 121 49.66 -5.95 -17.28
C PRO A 121 48.57 -5.19 -18.06
N GLU A 122 48.82 -4.87 -19.33
CA GLU A 122 47.90 -4.09 -20.19
C GLU A 122 47.17 -4.94 -21.25
N ALA A 123 47.74 -6.10 -21.65
CA ALA A 123 47.17 -6.94 -22.69
C ALA A 123 47.75 -8.37 -22.68
N VAL A 124 47.00 -9.31 -23.25
CA VAL A 124 47.43 -10.70 -23.48
C VAL A 124 47.76 -10.89 -24.96
N TYR A 125 49.01 -11.26 -25.26
CA TYR A 125 49.48 -11.46 -26.64
C TYR A 125 49.62 -12.94 -26.98
N LEU A 126 49.16 -13.32 -28.18
CA LEU A 126 49.30 -14.67 -28.73
C LEU A 126 50.38 -14.65 -29.82
N ILE A 127 51.47 -15.40 -29.63
CA ILE A 127 52.60 -15.43 -30.58
C ILE A 127 52.86 -16.88 -31.01
N PRO A 128 53.12 -17.16 -32.30
CA PRO A 128 53.56 -18.49 -32.73
C PRO A 128 54.87 -18.91 -32.04
N ARG A 129 54.89 -20.16 -31.57
CA ARG A 129 56.02 -20.87 -30.95
C ARG A 129 57.06 -21.29 -31.98
N SER A 130 56.65 -21.50 -33.24
CA SER A 130 57.56 -21.78 -34.35
C SER A 130 58.16 -20.48 -34.86
N GLY A 131 59.42 -20.23 -34.49
CA GLY A 131 60.19 -19.06 -34.91
C GLY A 131 60.76 -18.34 -33.69
N ARG A 132 61.98 -17.78 -33.82
CA ARG A 132 62.62 -16.98 -32.75
C ARG A 132 61.95 -15.61 -32.60
N ALA A 133 60.66 -15.52 -32.91
CA ALA A 133 59.91 -14.29 -32.74
C ALA A 133 59.85 -13.99 -31.25
N ALA A 134 60.10 -12.75 -30.84
CA ALA A 134 60.12 -12.33 -29.44
C ALA A 134 59.45 -10.96 -29.30
N LEU A 135 58.65 -10.81 -28.23
CA LEU A 135 58.06 -9.52 -27.89
C LEU A 135 59.03 -8.76 -26.98
N THR A 136 59.58 -7.66 -27.47
CA THR A 136 60.58 -6.84 -26.77
C THR A 136 60.10 -5.40 -26.69
N ARG A 137 60.39 -4.68 -25.60
CA ARG A 137 60.14 -3.24 -25.55
C ARG A 137 61.17 -2.51 -26.41
N CYS A 138 60.71 -1.70 -27.36
CA CYS A 138 61.54 -0.74 -28.08
C CYS A 138 61.17 0.68 -27.70
N SER A 139 62.00 1.65 -28.07
CA SER A 139 61.61 3.05 -28.09
C SER A 139 61.31 3.47 -29.53
N LEU A 140 60.11 3.97 -29.79
CA LEU A 140 59.74 4.61 -31.05
C LEU A 140 59.48 6.09 -30.75
N ALA A 141 60.23 6.99 -31.38
CA ALA A 141 60.12 8.43 -31.16
C ALA A 141 60.24 8.88 -29.68
N GLY A 142 60.98 8.13 -28.85
CA GLY A 142 61.17 8.42 -27.42
C GLY A 142 60.14 7.77 -26.49
N GLU A 143 59.08 7.15 -27.03
CA GLU A 143 58.07 6.44 -26.23
C GLU A 143 58.31 4.93 -26.22
N PRO A 144 58.14 4.24 -25.08
CA PRO A 144 58.28 2.79 -24.99
C PRO A 144 57.09 2.10 -25.66
N VAL A 145 57.34 1.32 -26.71
CA VAL A 145 56.34 0.52 -27.43
C VAL A 145 56.73 -0.96 -27.43
N ASP A 146 55.75 -1.87 -27.44
CA ASP A 146 55.99 -3.30 -27.57
C ASP A 146 56.24 -3.66 -29.05
N CYS A 147 57.45 -4.12 -29.37
CA CYS A 147 57.82 -4.58 -30.71
C CYS A 147 57.76 -6.10 -30.81
N LEU A 148 57.27 -6.59 -31.95
CA LEU A 148 57.46 -7.96 -32.37
C LEU A 148 58.74 -8.08 -33.19
N THR A 149 59.77 -8.68 -32.62
CA THR A 149 61.01 -9.01 -33.36
C THR A 149 60.79 -10.34 -34.08
N ILE A 150 60.86 -10.36 -35.41
CA ILE A 150 60.80 -11.59 -36.23
C ILE A 150 62.18 -11.78 -36.87
N PRO A 151 62.88 -12.91 -36.66
CA PRO A 151 64.14 -13.16 -37.34
C PRO A 151 63.89 -13.26 -38.84
N LYS A 152 64.69 -12.55 -39.63
CA LYS A 152 64.72 -12.70 -41.08
C LYS A 152 65.36 -14.05 -41.41
N GLU A 153 64.69 -14.89 -42.21
CA GLU A 153 65.31 -16.09 -42.80
C GLU A 153 66.50 -15.72 -43.69
#